data_AF-A0A967EYB2-F1
#
_entry.id   AF-A0A967EYB2-F1
#
_cell.length_a   1.000
_cell.length_b   1.000
_cell.length_c   1.000
_cell.angle_alpha   90.00
_cell.angle_beta   90.00
_cell.angle_gamma   90.00
#
_symmetry.space_group_name_H-M   'P 1'
#
loop_
_entity.id
_entity.type
_entity.pdbx_description
1 polymer ?
#
loop_
_entity_poly.entity_id
_entity_poly.type
_entity_poly.pdbx_seq_one_letter_code
_entity_poly.pdbx_strand_id
1 'polypeptide(L)'
;MAAEDRCHLNGLAMQEGRARYVTAVSQSDVADGWRDRRGDGGCVIDVASGEIVVAGLSMPHSPRLHNGRLWLLDSGTGYFGYVDPEKGNFERVAFCPGYLRGLSFIGNFAVVGLSRPRGNRTFSGLALDDNLAKADSDARCGLMVIDLKSGDIVHWLRIDGVVEELYDVVILPGAVRPMALGFKTDEIRRVLNVGEPGALVPN
;
A
#
# COMPACT_ATOMS: atom_id res chain seq x y z
N MET A 1 -6.31 -27.89 -11.10
CA MET A 1 -5.08 -27.28 -10.54
C MET A 1 -5.30 -27.08 -9.04
N ALA A 2 -4.29 -27.35 -8.21
CA ALA A 2 -4.33 -27.02 -6.79
C ALA A 2 -4.20 -25.50 -6.60
N ALA A 3 -4.77 -24.95 -5.53
CA ALA A 3 -4.61 -23.54 -5.19
C ALA A 3 -3.21 -23.32 -4.58
N GLU A 4 -2.29 -22.82 -5.40
CA GLU A 4 -0.90 -22.55 -5.02
C GLU A 4 -0.60 -21.06 -5.17
N ASP A 5 0.24 -20.53 -4.29
CA ASP A 5 0.71 -19.14 -4.36
C ASP A 5 1.97 -19.07 -5.22
N ARG A 6 1.82 -18.62 -6.47
CA ARG A 6 2.89 -18.63 -7.47
C ARG A 6 3.41 -17.23 -7.78
N CYS A 7 2.52 -16.32 -8.18
CA CYS A 7 2.90 -14.93 -8.51
C CYS A 7 2.79 -13.95 -7.33
N HIS A 8 2.06 -14.31 -6.26
CA HIS A 8 1.75 -13.46 -5.09
C HIS A 8 1.35 -12.02 -5.44
N LEU A 9 0.06 -11.81 -5.75
CA LEU A 9 -0.50 -10.49 -5.99
C LEU A 9 -0.66 -9.71 -4.68
N ASN A 10 -0.15 -8.49 -4.65
CA ASN A 10 -0.16 -7.61 -3.47
C ASN A 10 -1.16 -6.47 -3.56
N GLY A 11 -1.72 -6.22 -4.75
CA GLY A 11 -2.59 -5.08 -4.92
C GLY A 11 -3.18 -4.96 -6.31
N LEU A 12 -4.26 -4.19 -6.36
CA LEU A 12 -5.07 -3.93 -7.54
C LEU A 12 -5.41 -2.43 -7.60
N ALA A 13 -5.16 -1.82 -8.76
CA ALA A 13 -5.62 -0.48 -9.09
C ALA A 13 -6.81 -0.58 -10.05
N MET A 14 -7.86 0.15 -9.72
CA MET A 14 -9.07 0.23 -10.53
C MET A 14 -9.05 1.51 -11.38
N GLN A 15 -9.52 1.42 -12.61
CA GLN A 15 -9.84 2.55 -13.48
C GLN A 15 -11.29 2.40 -13.93
N GLU A 16 -12.13 3.40 -13.67
CA GLU A 16 -13.54 3.39 -14.10
C GLU A 16 -14.31 2.11 -13.72
N GLY A 17 -14.08 1.62 -12.50
CA GLY A 17 -14.75 0.42 -11.98
C GLY A 17 -14.21 -0.91 -12.54
N ARG A 18 -13.13 -0.89 -13.33
CA ARG A 18 -12.46 -2.10 -13.85
C ARG A 18 -11.04 -2.23 -13.34
N ALA A 19 -10.59 -3.47 -13.19
CA ALA A 19 -9.20 -3.77 -12.89
C ALA A 19 -8.30 -3.26 -14.03
N ARG A 20 -7.31 -2.42 -13.70
CA ARG A 20 -6.39 -1.85 -14.70
C ARG A 20 -4.95 -2.31 -14.48
N TYR A 21 -4.46 -2.25 -13.25
CA TYR A 21 -3.10 -2.67 -12.91
C TYR A 21 -3.11 -3.55 -11.68
N VAL A 22 -2.22 -4.55 -11.64
CA VAL A 22 -1.94 -5.32 -10.42
C VAL A 22 -0.46 -5.26 -10.09
N THR A 23 -0.13 -5.37 -8.80
CA THR A 23 1.25 -5.55 -8.35
C THR A 23 1.47 -6.98 -7.89
N ALA A 24 2.66 -7.53 -8.19
CA ALA A 24 3.08 -8.87 -7.80
C ALA A 24 4.45 -8.82 -7.14
N VAL A 25 4.72 -9.71 -6.17
CA VAL A 25 6.05 -9.83 -5.55
C VAL A 25 7.07 -10.45 -6.50
N SER A 26 6.61 -11.28 -7.44
CA SER A 26 7.48 -11.88 -8.44
C SER A 26 6.72 -12.27 -9.70
N GLN A 27 7.45 -12.33 -10.82
CA GLN A 27 6.99 -12.95 -12.07
C GLN A 27 7.14 -14.49 -12.07
N SER A 28 7.60 -15.08 -10.96
CA SER A 28 7.75 -16.54 -10.85
C SER A 28 6.40 -17.26 -10.91
N ASP A 29 6.34 -18.37 -11.64
CA ASP A 29 5.21 -19.33 -11.63
C ASP A 29 5.53 -20.60 -10.81
N VAL A 30 6.51 -20.51 -9.91
CA VAL A 30 6.85 -21.60 -8.98
C VAL A 30 6.13 -21.35 -7.67
N ALA A 31 5.50 -22.38 -7.10
CA ALA A 31 4.87 -22.29 -5.78
C ALA A 31 5.86 -21.74 -4.73
N ASP A 32 5.46 -20.69 -4.02
CA ASP A 32 6.27 -19.91 -3.07
C ASP A 32 7.56 -19.29 -3.65
N GLY A 33 7.79 -19.37 -4.97
CA GLY A 33 9.02 -18.89 -5.63
C GLY A 33 9.23 -17.37 -5.50
N TRP A 34 8.18 -16.63 -5.19
CA TRP A 34 8.26 -15.20 -4.88
C TRP A 34 9.06 -14.90 -3.61
N ARG A 35 9.13 -15.81 -2.64
CA ARG A 35 9.83 -15.59 -1.36
C ARG A 35 11.32 -15.35 -1.56
N ASP A 36 11.91 -16.03 -2.53
CA ASP A 36 13.33 -15.91 -2.87
C ASP A 36 13.63 -14.68 -3.72
N ARG A 37 12.60 -14.04 -4.28
CA ARG A 37 12.71 -12.89 -5.20
C ARG A 37 12.04 -11.63 -4.65
N ARG A 38 11.73 -11.61 -3.36
CA ARG A 38 11.04 -10.49 -2.70
C ARG A 38 11.83 -9.18 -2.70
N GLY A 39 13.15 -9.24 -2.89
CA GLY A 39 14.03 -8.07 -2.87
C GLY A 39 13.84 -7.15 -4.08
N ASP A 40 13.72 -7.73 -5.28
CA ASP A 40 13.75 -7.01 -6.56
C ASP A 40 12.90 -7.68 -7.66
N GLY A 41 12.26 -8.82 -7.39
CA GLY A 41 11.47 -9.55 -8.37
C GLY A 41 10.10 -8.94 -8.66
N GLY A 42 9.69 -7.94 -7.89
CA GLY A 42 8.36 -7.36 -7.93
C GLY A 42 8.09 -6.57 -9.20
N CYS A 43 6.83 -6.54 -9.61
CA CYS A 43 6.41 -5.90 -10.84
C CYS A 43 5.00 -5.31 -10.77
N VAL A 44 4.71 -4.46 -11.76
CA VAL A 44 3.38 -3.95 -12.10
C VAL A 44 2.96 -4.57 -13.42
N ILE A 45 1.76 -5.13 -13.47
CA ILE A 45 1.19 -5.79 -14.64
C ILE A 45 -0.02 -4.97 -15.11
N ASP A 46 -0.05 -4.64 -16.40
CA ASP A 46 -1.26 -4.16 -17.06
C ASP A 46 -2.24 -5.33 -17.24
N VAL A 47 -3.42 -5.23 -16.64
CA VAL A 47 -4.38 -6.35 -16.64
C VAL A 47 -4.94 -6.62 -18.04
N ALA A 48 -5.06 -5.59 -18.88
CA ALA A 48 -5.69 -5.74 -20.19
C ALA A 48 -4.74 -6.37 -21.21
N SER A 49 -3.47 -5.95 -21.24
CA SER A 49 -2.46 -6.51 -22.15
C SER A 49 -1.71 -7.69 -21.57
N GLY A 50 -1.66 -7.83 -20.24
CA GLY A 50 -0.80 -8.80 -19.55
C GLY A 50 0.67 -8.39 -19.49
N GLU A 51 1.00 -7.18 -19.96
CA GLU A 51 2.39 -6.72 -20.05
C GLU A 51 2.92 -6.24 -18.70
N ILE A 52 4.22 -6.43 -18.49
CA ILE A 52 4.94 -5.85 -17.35
C ILE A 52 5.24 -4.39 -17.64
N VAL A 53 4.63 -3.49 -16.88
CA VAL A 53 4.80 -2.04 -17.01
C VAL A 53 6.08 -1.58 -16.31
N VAL A 54 6.36 -2.14 -15.14
CA VAL A 54 7.58 -1.88 -14.34
C VAL A 54 7.97 -3.17 -13.65
N ALA A 55 9.28 -3.43 -13.55
CA ALA A 55 9.88 -4.52 -12.79
C ALA A 55 10.98 -3.98 -11.86
N GLY A 56 11.62 -4.86 -11.06
CA GLY A 56 12.71 -4.45 -10.18
C GLY A 56 12.23 -3.91 -8.83
N LEU A 57 10.94 -4.09 -8.50
CA LEU A 57 10.35 -3.57 -7.26
C LEU A 57 10.52 -4.56 -6.11
N SER A 58 10.56 -4.04 -4.89
CA SER A 58 10.63 -4.81 -3.66
C SER A 58 9.26 -4.92 -3.02
N MET A 59 8.61 -6.07 -3.19
CA MET A 59 7.27 -6.34 -2.66
C MET A 59 6.28 -5.16 -2.90
N PRO A 60 5.96 -4.82 -4.16
CA PRO A 60 5.13 -3.65 -4.45
C PRO A 60 3.70 -3.82 -3.96
N HIS A 61 3.15 -2.84 -3.24
CA HIS A 61 1.79 -2.88 -2.67
C HIS A 61 0.94 -1.68 -3.07
N SER A 62 -0.37 -1.85 -2.86
CA SER A 62 -1.37 -0.78 -2.87
C SER A 62 -1.31 0.14 -4.10
N PRO A 63 -1.29 -0.40 -5.34
CA PRO A 63 -1.31 0.44 -6.52
C PRO A 63 -2.65 1.21 -6.59
N ARG A 64 -2.58 2.47 -6.99
CA ARG A 64 -3.71 3.39 -7.08
C ARG A 64 -3.53 4.34 -8.26
N LEU A 65 -4.58 4.54 -9.03
CA LEU A 65 -4.62 5.61 -10.03
C LEU A 65 -5.11 6.89 -9.36
N HIS A 66 -4.34 7.96 -9.46
CA HIS A 66 -4.70 9.27 -8.92
C HIS A 66 -4.07 10.38 -9.76
N ASN A 67 -4.87 11.38 -10.13
CA ASN A 67 -4.45 12.51 -10.99
C ASN A 67 -3.71 12.07 -12.27
N GLY A 68 -4.20 11.03 -12.94
CA GLY A 68 -3.64 10.52 -14.19
C GLY A 68 -2.32 9.75 -14.06
N ARG A 69 -1.86 9.47 -12.84
CA ARG A 69 -0.64 8.68 -12.56
C ARG A 69 -0.95 7.40 -11.79
N LEU A 70 -0.12 6.38 -12.01
CA LEU A 70 -0.14 5.14 -11.24
C LEU A 70 0.83 5.26 -10.06
N TRP A 71 0.28 5.40 -8.86
CA TRP A 71 1.02 5.45 -7.60
C TRP A 71 1.04 4.09 -6.93
N LEU A 72 2.11 3.79 -6.19
CA LEU A 72 2.25 2.55 -5.45
C LEU A 72 3.31 2.66 -4.34
N LEU A 73 3.41 1.58 -3.58
CA LEU A 73 4.36 1.43 -2.47
C LEU A 73 5.42 0.40 -2.84
N ASP A 74 6.68 0.82 -2.93
CA ASP A 74 7.82 -0.07 -3.01
C ASP A 74 8.19 -0.54 -1.60
N SER A 75 7.41 -1.49 -1.10
CA SER A 75 7.21 -1.68 0.35
C SER A 75 8.44 -2.26 1.04
N GLY A 76 9.19 -3.12 0.34
CA GLY A 76 10.46 -3.66 0.83
C GLY A 76 11.62 -2.67 0.81
N THR A 77 11.44 -1.48 0.24
CA THR A 77 12.44 -0.40 0.30
C THR A 77 12.01 0.76 1.20
N GLY A 78 10.73 0.85 1.54
CA GLY A 78 10.17 1.96 2.33
C GLY A 78 9.85 3.21 1.51
N TYR A 79 9.78 3.10 0.17
CA TYR A 79 9.52 4.25 -0.70
C TYR A 79 8.09 4.26 -1.24
N PHE A 80 7.47 5.44 -1.15
CA PHE A 80 6.27 5.80 -1.89
C PHE A 80 6.66 6.52 -3.18
N GLY A 81 5.93 6.28 -4.26
CA GLY A 81 6.22 6.85 -5.56
C GLY A 81 5.18 6.53 -6.62
N TYR A 82 5.54 6.77 -7.87
CA TYR A 82 4.69 6.49 -9.04
C TYR A 82 5.48 5.82 -10.17
N VAL A 83 4.75 5.15 -11.05
CA VAL A 83 5.28 4.65 -12.32
C VAL A 83 5.35 5.80 -13.32
N ASP A 84 6.53 6.05 -13.87
CA ASP A 84 6.72 6.89 -15.05
C ASP A 84 6.57 6.00 -16.30
N PRO A 85 5.48 6.12 -17.07
CA PRO A 85 5.25 5.27 -18.23
C PRO A 85 6.18 5.57 -19.40
N GLU A 86 6.78 6.76 -19.48
CA GLU A 86 7.72 7.10 -20.55
C GLU A 86 9.09 6.45 -20.31
N LYS A 87 9.52 6.41 -19.05
CA LYS A 87 10.79 5.80 -18.65
C LYS A 87 10.67 4.31 -18.31
N GLY A 88 9.46 3.81 -18.06
CA GLY A 88 9.22 2.44 -17.62
C GLY A 88 9.83 2.13 -16.24
N ASN A 89 9.96 3.14 -15.37
CA ASN A 89 10.57 3.00 -14.06
C ASN A 89 9.66 3.49 -12.92
N PHE A 90 10.05 3.18 -11.70
CA PHE A 90 9.43 3.71 -10.49
C PHE A 90 10.20 4.93 -10.00
N GLU A 91 9.52 6.07 -9.94
CA GLU A 91 10.06 7.33 -9.46
C GLU A 91 9.73 7.49 -7.97
N ARG A 92 10.78 7.49 -7.15
CA ARG A 92 10.66 7.64 -5.69
C ARG A 92 10.29 9.07 -5.34
N VAL A 93 9.28 9.23 -4.50
CA VAL A 93 8.79 10.54 -4.04
C VAL A 93 9.14 10.78 -2.58
N ALA A 94 8.88 9.81 -1.71
CA ALA A 94 9.11 9.95 -0.28
C ALA A 94 9.59 8.64 0.35
N PHE A 95 10.60 8.74 1.21
CA PHE A 95 10.98 7.64 2.11
C PHE A 95 10.12 7.69 3.37
N CYS A 96 9.53 6.55 3.72
CA CYS A 96 8.69 6.37 4.89
C CYS A 96 9.33 5.27 5.77
N PRO A 97 9.69 5.54 7.04
CA PRO A 97 10.47 4.62 7.88
C PRO A 97 9.63 3.43 8.38
N GLY A 98 9.31 2.49 7.50
CA GLY A 98 8.56 1.28 7.81
C GLY A 98 8.17 0.50 6.55
N TYR A 99 7.61 -0.70 6.76
CA TYR A 99 7.08 -1.51 5.68
C TYR A 99 5.73 -0.95 5.24
N LEU A 100 5.64 -0.45 4.01
CA LEU A 100 4.49 0.33 3.56
C LEU A 100 3.33 -0.58 3.15
N ARG A 101 2.13 -0.29 3.65
CA ARG A 101 0.88 -0.99 3.30
C ARG A 101 -0.30 -0.04 3.42
N GLY A 102 -1.19 -0.10 2.45
CA GLY A 102 -2.30 0.82 2.34
C GLY A 102 -1.90 2.16 1.73
N LEU A 103 -2.68 2.57 0.74
CA LEU A 103 -2.53 3.86 0.08
C LEU A 103 -3.92 4.41 -0.27
N SER A 104 -4.16 5.64 0.16
CA SER A 104 -5.36 6.40 -0.19
C SER A 104 -5.02 7.87 -0.44
N PHE A 105 -5.91 8.59 -1.11
CA PHE A 105 -5.69 9.98 -1.51
C PHE A 105 -6.81 10.89 -1.07
N ILE A 106 -6.46 12.10 -0.63
CA ILE A 106 -7.41 13.19 -0.37
C ILE A 106 -6.85 14.49 -0.97
N GLY A 107 -7.49 14.97 -2.02
CA GLY A 107 -6.99 16.12 -2.78
C GLY A 107 -5.57 15.87 -3.31
N ASN A 108 -4.63 16.71 -2.86
CA ASN A 108 -3.21 16.64 -3.25
C ASN A 108 -2.34 15.88 -2.23
N PHE A 109 -2.94 15.13 -1.31
CA PHE A 109 -2.21 14.38 -0.30
C PHE A 109 -2.38 12.87 -0.49
N ALA A 110 -1.27 12.13 -0.35
CA ALA A 110 -1.31 10.70 -0.11
C ALA A 110 -1.34 10.43 1.39
N VAL A 111 -2.14 9.45 1.80
CA VAL A 111 -2.10 8.86 3.14
C VAL A 111 -1.59 7.43 2.98
N VAL A 112 -0.45 7.15 3.61
CA VAL A 112 0.27 5.87 3.51
C VAL A 112 0.30 5.21 4.88
N GLY A 113 -0.03 3.92 4.93
CA GLY A 113 0.15 3.11 6.14
C GLY A 113 1.53 2.48 6.22
N LEU A 114 2.03 2.33 7.44
CA LEU A 114 3.34 1.75 7.75
C LEU A 114 3.16 0.67 8.80
N SER A 115 3.94 -0.38 8.66
CA SER A 115 4.07 -1.46 9.64
C SER A 115 5.51 -1.60 10.08
N ARG A 116 5.70 -2.12 11.29
CA ARG A 116 6.99 -2.72 11.65
C ARG A 116 7.15 -4.01 10.84
N PRO A 117 8.30 -4.23 10.18
CA PRO A 117 8.60 -5.51 9.53
C PRO A 117 8.47 -6.65 10.53
N ARG A 118 7.89 -7.78 10.11
CA ARG A 118 7.81 -8.96 10.97
C ARG A 118 9.21 -9.47 11.26
N GLY A 119 9.45 -9.98 12.47
CA GLY A 119 10.67 -10.71 12.82
C GLY A 119 10.84 -12.07 12.13
N ASN A 120 10.13 -12.33 11.03
CA ASN A 120 10.21 -13.58 10.28
C ASN A 120 11.12 -13.42 9.05
N ARG A 121 11.61 -14.55 8.53
CA ARG A 121 12.59 -14.58 7.44
C ARG A 121 12.12 -13.91 6.13
N THR A 122 10.80 -13.74 5.94
CA THR A 122 10.24 -13.14 4.72
C THR A 122 10.34 -11.61 4.73
N PHE A 123 10.36 -10.96 5.89
CA PHE A 123 10.45 -9.48 5.97
C PHE A 123 11.83 -8.99 6.42
N SER A 124 12.78 -9.90 6.67
CA SER A 124 14.18 -9.60 6.98
C SER A 124 15.06 -9.55 5.73
N GLY A 125 16.09 -8.72 5.74
CA GLY A 125 17.10 -8.64 4.68
C GLY A 125 16.57 -7.93 3.43
N LEU A 126 15.60 -7.05 3.61
CA LEU A 126 15.08 -6.17 2.58
C LEU A 126 15.88 -4.86 2.59
N ALA A 127 15.90 -4.15 1.46
CA ALA A 127 16.58 -2.85 1.35
C ALA A 127 16.05 -1.80 2.36
N LEU A 128 14.86 -2.01 2.90
CA LEU A 128 14.30 -1.23 4.01
C LEU A 128 15.25 -1.17 5.21
N ASP A 129 15.91 -2.27 5.59
CA ASP A 129 16.82 -2.31 6.74
C ASP A 129 17.99 -1.32 6.54
N ASP A 130 18.60 -1.35 5.35
CA ASP A 130 19.68 -0.43 4.99
C ASP A 130 19.22 1.03 4.88
N ASN A 131 18.01 1.26 4.37
CA ASN A 131 17.46 2.61 4.23
C ASN A 131 17.11 3.22 5.59
N LEU A 132 16.60 2.42 6.52
CA LEU A 132 16.37 2.81 7.91
C LEU A 132 17.68 3.18 8.61
N ALA A 133 18.72 2.36 8.46
CA ALA A 133 20.04 2.65 9.01
C ALA A 133 20.65 3.94 8.43
N LYS A 134 20.56 4.15 7.11
CA LYS A 134 21.03 5.38 6.45
C LYS A 134 20.27 6.63 6.92
N ALA A 135 19.01 6.47 7.27
CA ALA A 135 18.15 7.55 7.75
C ALA A 135 18.22 7.75 9.28
N ASP A 136 19.05 6.98 9.99
CA ASP A 136 19.15 6.96 11.46
C ASP A 136 17.77 6.86 12.15
N SER A 137 16.95 5.91 11.68
CA SER A 137 15.59 5.72 12.18
C SER A 137 15.24 4.25 12.35
N ASP A 138 14.48 3.95 13.39
CA ASP A 138 13.80 2.67 13.54
C ASP A 138 12.53 2.58 12.68
N ALA A 139 12.11 1.35 12.36
CA ALA A 139 10.85 1.07 11.70
C ALA A 139 9.64 1.45 12.58
N ARG A 140 8.61 2.02 11.95
CA ARG A 140 7.43 2.56 12.63
C ARG A 140 6.15 1.90 12.12
N CYS A 141 5.19 1.71 13.03
CA CYS A 141 3.80 1.45 12.69
C CYS A 141 3.03 2.77 12.76
N GLY A 142 2.17 3.06 11.78
CA GLY A 142 1.42 4.32 11.76
C GLY A 142 1.05 4.80 10.36
N LEU A 143 0.70 6.08 10.27
CA LEU A 143 0.29 6.75 9.03
C LEU A 143 1.23 7.92 8.72
N MET A 144 1.49 8.15 7.43
CA MET A 144 2.16 9.34 6.91
C MET A 144 1.23 10.06 5.95
N VAL A 145 1.21 11.38 6.01
CA VAL A 145 0.51 12.26 5.07
C VAL A 145 1.55 12.99 4.24
N ILE A 146 1.54 12.77 2.93
CA ILE A 146 2.57 13.23 2.00
C ILE A 146 1.94 14.23 1.03
N ASP A 147 2.51 15.42 0.89
CA ASP A 147 2.12 16.36 -0.16
C ASP A 147 2.67 15.87 -1.51
N LEU A 148 1.79 15.62 -2.47
CA LEU A 148 2.17 15.10 -3.79
C LEU A 148 2.93 16.12 -4.65
N LYS A 149 2.90 17.40 -4.31
CA LYS A 149 3.61 18.45 -5.05
C LYS A 149 5.08 18.52 -4.65
N SER A 150 5.37 18.53 -3.35
CA SER A 150 6.75 18.64 -2.86
C SER A 150 7.38 17.28 -2.57
N GLY A 151 6.58 16.26 -2.27
CA GLY A 151 7.04 14.98 -1.76
C GLY A 151 7.26 14.98 -0.24
N ASP A 152 7.00 16.09 0.45
CA ASP A 152 7.24 16.19 1.88
C ASP A 152 6.19 15.43 2.69
N ILE A 153 6.64 14.81 3.79
CA ILE A 153 5.76 14.29 4.83
C ILE A 153 5.30 15.47 5.69
N VAL A 154 4.07 15.94 5.48
CA VAL A 154 3.51 17.12 6.17
C VAL A 154 2.86 16.77 7.50
N HIS A 155 2.36 15.55 7.67
CA HIS A 155 1.82 15.05 8.94
C HIS A 155 2.09 13.56 9.12
N TRP A 156 2.01 13.09 10.37
CA TRP A 156 2.17 11.69 10.71
C TRP A 156 1.38 11.33 11.97
N LEU A 157 1.04 10.05 12.07
CA LEU A 157 0.49 9.42 13.26
C LEU A 157 1.32 8.17 13.56
N ARG A 158 1.90 8.09 14.74
CA ARG A 158 2.61 6.89 15.18
C ARG A 158 1.68 6.05 16.06
N ILE A 159 1.68 4.75 15.81
CA ILE A 159 0.95 3.77 16.61
C ILE A 159 1.99 2.93 17.33
N ASP A 160 1.94 2.97 18.67
CA ASP A 160 2.77 2.15 19.55
C ASP A 160 1.88 1.21 20.38
N GLY A 161 2.50 0.18 20.97
CA GLY A 161 1.80 -0.84 21.75
C GLY A 161 1.52 -2.10 20.94
N VAL A 162 0.32 -2.65 21.09
CA VAL A 162 -0.02 -3.99 20.55
C VAL A 162 -0.23 -4.02 19.04
N VAL A 163 -0.42 -2.86 18.40
CA VAL A 163 -0.61 -2.75 16.95
C VAL A 163 0.71 -2.42 16.29
N GLU A 164 1.30 -3.41 15.64
CA GLU A 164 2.57 -3.25 14.91
C GLU A 164 2.40 -3.31 13.39
N GLU A 165 1.21 -3.68 12.93
CA GLU A 165 0.90 -3.90 11.52
C GLU A 165 -0.39 -3.20 11.10
N LEU A 166 -0.28 -2.46 10.00
CA LEU A 166 -1.42 -1.94 9.24
C LEU A 166 -1.44 -2.63 7.87
N TYR A 167 -2.62 -2.98 7.39
CA TYR A 167 -2.79 -3.67 6.11
C TYR A 167 -3.32 -2.76 5.01
N ASP A 168 -4.17 -1.79 5.37
CA ASP A 168 -4.73 -0.84 4.43
C ASP A 168 -5.09 0.48 5.13
N VAL A 169 -5.27 1.53 4.34
CA VAL A 169 -5.81 2.81 4.76
C VAL A 169 -6.85 3.27 3.74
N VAL A 170 -7.99 3.73 4.25
CA VAL A 170 -9.09 4.25 3.44
C VAL A 170 -9.54 5.58 4.02
N ILE A 171 -9.78 6.55 3.14
CA ILE A 171 -10.29 7.86 3.51
C ILE A 171 -11.81 7.87 3.32
N LEU A 172 -12.53 8.35 4.34
CA LEU A 172 -13.97 8.51 4.36
C LEU A 172 -14.32 10.00 4.53
N PRO A 173 -14.39 10.79 3.43
CA PRO A 173 -14.66 12.21 3.52
C PRO A 173 -16.03 12.49 4.18
N GLY A 174 -16.09 13.49 5.05
CA GLY A 174 -17.33 13.89 5.73
C GLY A 174 -17.80 12.95 6.85
N ALA A 175 -17.03 11.91 7.19
CA ALA A 175 -17.36 11.06 8.34
C ALA A 175 -17.13 11.80 9.66
N VAL A 176 -18.19 11.98 10.47
CA VAL A 176 -18.13 12.72 11.74
C VAL A 176 -18.00 11.79 12.96
N ARG A 177 -18.59 10.60 12.90
CA ARG A 177 -18.59 9.60 13.99
C ARG A 177 -18.38 8.20 13.44
N PRO A 178 -17.18 7.88 12.92
CA PRO A 178 -16.91 6.54 12.42
C PRO A 178 -16.95 5.53 13.56
N MET A 179 -17.54 4.37 13.29
CA MET A 179 -17.52 3.20 14.17
C MET A 179 -16.99 2.03 13.36
N ALA A 180 -15.99 1.33 13.90
CA ALA A 180 -15.50 0.08 13.35
C ALA A 180 -16.05 -1.07 14.18
N LEU A 181 -16.69 -2.03 13.54
CA LEU A 181 -17.19 -3.25 14.18
C LEU A 181 -16.33 -4.42 13.73
N GLY A 182 -15.89 -5.23 14.69
CA GLY A 182 -15.12 -6.43 14.40
C GLY A 182 -16.01 -7.53 13.79
N PHE A 183 -15.42 -8.41 13.00
CA PHE A 183 -16.12 -9.56 12.39
C PHE A 183 -16.33 -10.75 13.33
N LYS A 184 -15.79 -10.70 14.55
CA LYS A 184 -15.77 -11.85 15.47
C LYS A 184 -17.01 -12.00 16.33
N THR A 185 -17.75 -10.91 16.56
CA THR A 185 -18.91 -10.87 17.45
C THR A 185 -20.19 -10.69 16.65
N ASP A 186 -21.33 -11.12 17.20
CA ASP A 186 -22.64 -10.93 16.57
C ASP A 186 -23.08 -9.45 16.49
N GLU A 187 -22.33 -8.53 17.10
CA GLU A 187 -22.60 -7.09 17.08
C GLU A 187 -22.68 -6.54 15.65
N ILE A 188 -21.87 -7.07 14.74
CA ILE A 188 -21.90 -6.70 13.32
C ILE A 188 -23.26 -6.94 12.65
N ARG A 189 -24.04 -7.91 13.14
CA ARG A 189 -25.37 -8.23 12.60
C ARG A 189 -26.47 -7.31 13.12
N ARG A 190 -26.20 -6.54 14.18
CA ARG A 190 -27.22 -5.82 14.95
C ARG A 190 -27.07 -4.30 14.87
N VAL A 191 -25.95 -3.81 14.36
CA VAL A 191 -25.66 -2.38 14.25
C VAL A 191 -25.76 -1.98 12.78
N LEU A 192 -27.00 -1.86 12.29
CA LEU A 192 -27.31 -1.20 11.02
C LEU A 192 -27.56 0.28 11.29
N ASN A 193 -26.91 1.17 10.55
CA ASN A 193 -27.33 2.56 10.47
C ASN A 193 -27.64 2.89 9.01
N VAL A 194 -28.93 2.90 8.67
CA VAL A 194 -29.41 3.45 7.40
C VAL A 194 -29.64 4.94 7.66
N GLY A 195 -28.72 5.78 7.23
CA GLY A 195 -28.94 7.23 7.28
C GLY A 195 -30.08 7.63 6.35
N GLU A 196 -30.84 8.66 6.71
CA GLU A 196 -31.82 9.25 5.81
C GLU A 196 -31.12 9.88 4.58
N PRO A 197 -31.76 9.87 3.40
CA PRO A 197 -31.26 10.59 2.23
C PRO A 197 -31.06 12.08 2.57
N GLY A 198 -29.80 12.54 2.60
CA GLY A 198 -29.43 13.96 2.76
C GLY A 198 -28.93 14.42 4.13
N ALA A 199 -28.78 13.54 5.13
CA ALA A 199 -28.52 13.94 6.52
C ALA A 199 -27.04 14.25 6.90
N LEU A 200 -26.09 14.22 5.98
CA LEU A 200 -24.68 14.54 6.26
C LEU A 200 -24.17 15.63 5.33
N VAL A 201 -24.63 16.86 5.56
CA VAL A 201 -24.03 18.05 4.96
C VAL A 201 -23.05 18.64 5.99
N PRO A 202 -21.74 18.68 5.73
CA PRO A 202 -20.80 19.43 6.57
C PRO A 202 -21.10 20.92 6.40
N ASN A 203 -21.29 21.63 7.51
CA ASN A 203 -21.29 23.10 7.55
C ASN A 203 -19.91 23.66 7.21
#